data_AF-A0A6S7JMI5-F1
#
_entry.id   AF-A0A6S7JMI5-F1
#
_cell.length_a   1.000
_cell.length_b   1.000
_cell.length_c   1.000
_cell.angle_alpha   90.00
_cell.angle_beta   90.00
_cell.angle_gamma   90.00
#
_symmetry.space_group_name_H-M   'P 1'
#
loop_
_entity.id
_entity.type
_entity.pdbx_description
1 polymer ?
#
loop_
_entity_poly.entity_id
_entity_poly.type
_entity_poly.pdbx_seq_one_letter_code
_entity_poly.pdbx_strand_id
1 'polypeptide(L)'
;MRTLEKAARAAHIEGRRWQDELDTFLLNYRSTPHGRTGISPAELLFNRKIRNKLPNVDRLDPMPSDIEDSHEKAINNDSKRKEKMKKYADKRNQAKNINLQIDSKRKISYLPHL
;
A
#
# COMPACT_ATOMS: atom_id res chain seq x y z
N MET A 1 11.27 4.15 1.21
CA MET A 1 11.55 2.85 0.57
C MET A 1 12.27 3.10 -0.74
N ARG A 2 13.39 2.41 -1.02
CA ARG A 2 14.06 2.45 -2.33
C ARG A 2 13.14 1.82 -3.39
N THR A 3 13.28 2.19 -4.66
CA THR A 3 12.60 1.46 -5.75
C THR A 3 13.47 0.29 -6.18
N LEU A 4 12.85 -0.74 -6.76
CA LEU A 4 13.57 -1.93 -7.22
C LEU A 4 14.67 -1.56 -8.23
N GLU A 5 14.35 -0.68 -9.16
CA GLU A 5 15.29 -0.19 -10.17
C GLU A 5 16.52 0.48 -9.54
N LYS A 6 16.33 1.28 -8.49
CA LYS A 6 17.45 1.92 -7.79
C LYS A 6 18.32 0.90 -7.06
N ALA A 7 17.71 -0.14 -6.49
CA ALA A 7 18.45 -1.23 -5.85
C ALA A 7 19.29 -2.01 -6.87
N ALA A 8 18.70 -2.35 -8.03
CA ALA A 8 19.41 -3.03 -9.10
C ALA A 8 20.56 -2.19 -9.69
N ARG A 9 20.35 -0.89 -9.95
CA ARG A 9 21.42 0.02 -10.41
C ARG A 9 22.55 0.13 -9.38
N ALA A 10 22.22 0.24 -8.09
CA ALA A 10 23.22 0.30 -7.03
C ALA A 10 24.06 -0.98 -6.97
N ALA A 11 23.43 -2.17 -7.03
CA ALA A 11 24.14 -3.44 -7.07
C ALA A 11 25.10 -3.53 -8.27
N HIS A 12 24.68 -3.05 -9.44
CA HIS A 12 25.53 -3.02 -10.63
C HIS A 12 26.75 -2.11 -10.45
N ILE A 13 26.57 -0.91 -9.89
CA ILE A 13 27.67 0.03 -9.61
C ILE A 13 28.63 -0.52 -8.55
N GLU A 14 28.11 -1.21 -7.53
CA GLU A 14 28.90 -1.82 -6.46
C GLU A 14 29.57 -3.14 -6.86
N GLY A 15 29.36 -3.62 -8.09
CA GLY A 15 29.90 -4.90 -8.57
C GLY A 15 29.28 -6.13 -7.89
N ARG A 16 28.14 -5.96 -7.22
CA ARG A 16 27.42 -7.05 -6.55
C ARG A 16 26.50 -7.79 -7.51
N ARG A 17 26.20 -9.05 -7.20
CA ARG A 17 25.17 -9.79 -7.93
C ARG A 17 23.80 -9.18 -7.66
N TRP A 18 23.10 -8.79 -8.72
CA TRP A 18 21.80 -8.14 -8.63
C TRP A 18 20.72 -9.04 -8.00
N GLN A 19 20.86 -10.37 -8.08
CA GLN A 19 19.92 -11.33 -7.48
C GLN A 19 19.93 -11.24 -5.94
N ASP A 20 21.12 -11.13 -5.34
CA ASP A 20 21.26 -11.07 -3.89
C ASP A 20 20.71 -9.74 -3.33
N GLU A 21 20.90 -8.65 -4.09
CA GLU A 21 20.30 -7.35 -3.76
C GLU A 21 18.78 -7.37 -3.95
N LEU A 22 18.26 -8.07 -4.96
CA LEU A 22 16.82 -8.26 -5.16
C LEU A 22 16.20 -9.00 -3.97
N ASP A 23 16.82 -10.08 -3.49
CA ASP A 23 16.31 -10.83 -2.34
C ASP A 23 16.29 -9.97 -1.08
N THR A 24 17.35 -9.21 -0.85
CA THR A 24 17.45 -8.23 0.24
C THR A 24 16.37 -7.15 0.12
N PHE A 25 16.17 -6.63 -1.09
CA PHE A 25 15.14 -5.64 -1.38
C PHE A 25 13.75 -6.18 -1.07
N LEU A 26 13.43 -7.39 -1.54
CA LEU A 26 12.12 -8.00 -1.36
C LEU A 26 11.85 -8.36 0.10
N LEU A 27 12.86 -8.80 0.86
CA LEU A 27 12.74 -9.01 2.30
C LEU A 27 12.39 -7.72 3.03
N ASN A 28 13.09 -6.64 2.72
CA ASN A 28 12.81 -5.32 3.28
C ASN A 28 11.42 -4.82 2.85
N TYR A 29 11.05 -5.03 1.59
CA TYR A 29 9.74 -4.68 1.06
C TYR A 29 8.62 -5.36 1.83
N ARG A 30 8.74 -6.67 2.06
CA ARG A 30 7.73 -7.48 2.75
C ARG A 30 7.62 -7.21 4.24
N SER A 31 8.72 -6.79 4.90
CA SER A 31 8.78 -6.63 6.35
C SER A 31 8.57 -5.19 6.84
N THR A 32 8.79 -4.18 5.97
CA THR A 32 8.63 -2.77 6.35
C THR A 32 7.21 -2.27 6.04
N PRO A 33 6.60 -1.46 6.92
CA PRO A 33 5.33 -0.81 6.63
C PRO A 33 5.39 -0.01 5.32
N HIS A 34 4.47 -0.29 4.40
CA HIS A 34 4.46 0.39 3.12
C HIS A 34 4.02 1.85 3.29
N GLY A 35 4.73 2.77 2.64
CA GLY A 35 4.58 4.20 2.90
C GLY A 35 3.19 4.79 2.64
N ARG A 36 2.32 4.14 1.85
CA ARG A 36 0.94 4.59 1.61
C ARG A 36 -0.08 3.97 2.57
N THR A 37 -0.02 2.66 2.75
CA THR A 37 -0.99 1.90 3.55
C THR A 37 -0.64 1.86 5.04
N GLY A 38 0.62 2.13 5.40
CA GLY A 38 1.12 2.03 6.77
C GLY A 38 1.25 0.60 7.28
N ILE A 39 1.03 -0.39 6.40
CA ILE A 39 1.03 -1.82 6.72
C ILE A 39 1.99 -2.51 5.78
N SER A 40 2.71 -3.52 6.26
CA SER A 40 3.65 -4.23 5.42
C SER A 40 2.92 -5.08 4.38
N PRO A 41 3.47 -5.25 3.17
CA PRO A 41 2.88 -6.09 2.14
C PRO A 41 2.64 -7.53 2.58
N ALA A 42 3.51 -8.09 3.44
CA ALA A 42 3.31 -9.43 3.96
C ALA A 42 2.15 -9.50 4.97
N GLU A 43 2.00 -8.51 5.85
CA GLU A 43 0.82 -8.41 6.72
C GLU A 43 -0.46 -8.31 5.89
N LEU A 44 -0.46 -7.53 4.82
CA LEU A 44 -1.62 -7.38 3.96
C LEU A 44 -1.97 -8.70 3.24
N LEU A 45 -0.99 -9.51 2.86
CA LEU A 45 -1.25 -10.77 2.16
C LEU A 45 -1.73 -11.88 3.10
N PHE A 46 -1.11 -11.99 4.28
CA PHE A 46 -1.37 -13.09 5.21
C PHE A 46 -2.34 -12.73 6.34
N ASN A 47 -2.81 -11.48 6.36
CA ASN A 47 -3.61 -10.87 7.42
C ASN A 47 -3.07 -11.13 8.85
N ARG A 48 -1.75 -11.30 8.96
CA ARG A 48 -1.03 -11.55 10.21
C ARG A 48 0.36 -10.98 10.13
N LYS A 49 0.91 -10.62 11.27
CA LYS A 49 2.27 -10.09 11.35
C LYS A 49 3.31 -11.20 11.34
N ILE A 50 4.06 -11.33 10.24
CA ILE A 50 5.15 -12.31 10.12
C ILE A 50 6.16 -12.10 11.27
N ARG A 51 6.60 -13.20 11.90
CA ARG A 51 7.69 -13.20 12.88
C ARG A 51 9.02 -13.10 12.14
N ASN A 52 9.78 -12.05 12.40
CA ASN A 52 11.18 -11.96 12.03
C ASN A 52 12.05 -12.69 13.07
N LYS A 53 13.35 -12.88 12.78
CA LYS A 53 14.29 -13.58 13.67
C LYS A 53 14.51 -12.88 15.03
N LEU A 54 14.10 -11.61 15.16
CA LEU A 54 14.20 -10.86 16.40
C LEU A 54 12.93 -11.09 17.24
N PRO A 55 13.06 -11.52 18.51
CA PRO A 55 11.93 -11.55 19.42
C PRO A 55 11.44 -10.11 19.60
N ASN A 56 10.19 -9.88 19.21
CA ASN A 56 9.56 -8.59 19.34
C ASN A 56 8.91 -8.54 20.72
N VAL A 57 9.52 -7.80 21.64
CA VAL A 57 9.08 -7.68 23.05
C VAL A 57 7.68 -7.11 23.21
N ASP A 58 7.16 -6.42 22.18
CA ASP A 58 5.80 -5.84 22.17
C ASP A 58 4.70 -6.86 21.82
N ARG A 59 5.02 -8.14 21.63
CA ARG A 59 4.03 -9.18 21.31
C ARG A 59 3.76 -10.07 22.52
N LEU A 60 2.95 -9.58 23.45
CA LEU A 60 1.89 -10.44 23.98
C LEU A 60 1.03 -10.79 22.77
N ASP A 61 0.87 -12.08 22.46
CA ASP A 61 0.07 -12.51 21.31
C ASP A 61 -1.29 -11.78 21.36
N PRO A 62 -1.60 -10.88 20.40
CA PRO A 62 -2.86 -10.15 20.45
C PRO A 62 -3.99 -11.17 20.40
N MET A 63 -4.93 -11.06 21.33
CA MET A 63 -6.15 -11.84 21.25
C MET A 63 -6.83 -11.58 19.90
N PRO A 64 -7.48 -12.57 19.28
CA PRO A 64 -8.12 -12.42 17.97
C PRO A 64 -9.10 -11.23 17.87
N SER A 65 -9.61 -10.76 19.01
CA SER A 65 -10.49 -9.60 19.15
C SER A 65 -9.83 -8.24 18.92
N ASP A 66 -8.50 -8.14 19.03
CA ASP A 66 -7.76 -6.87 18.96
C ASP A 66 -7.12 -6.64 17.58
N ILE A 67 -7.30 -7.58 16.65
CA ILE A 67 -6.82 -7.49 15.27
C ILE A 67 -7.79 -6.61 14.49
N GLU A 68 -7.66 -5.31 14.63
CA GLU A 68 -8.25 -4.36 13.69
C GLU A 68 -7.75 -4.75 12.29
N ASP A 69 -8.70 -5.10 11.40
CA ASP A 69 -8.40 -5.82 10.16
C ASP A 69 -7.37 -5.05 9.34
N SER A 70 -6.23 -5.69 9.06
CA SER A 70 -5.13 -5.00 8.37
C SER A 70 -5.58 -4.49 7.00
N HIS A 71 -6.54 -5.18 6.38
CA HIS A 71 -7.18 -4.70 5.15
C HIS A 71 -7.95 -3.40 5.37
N GLU A 72 -8.77 -3.30 6.41
CA GLU A 72 -9.57 -2.10 6.69
C GLU A 72 -8.66 -0.89 6.95
N LYS A 73 -7.62 -1.06 7.77
CA LYS A 73 -6.60 -0.03 8.00
C LYS A 73 -5.93 0.43 6.70
N ALA A 74 -5.53 -0.52 5.85
CA ALA A 74 -4.87 -0.21 4.59
C ALA A 74 -5.79 0.59 3.66
N ILE A 75 -7.07 0.18 3.56
CA ILE A 75 -8.08 0.85 2.74
C ILE A 75 -8.32 2.27 3.25
N ASN A 76 -8.50 2.46 4.56
CA ASN A 76 -8.72 3.77 5.16
C ASN A 76 -7.51 4.72 4.96
N ASN A 77 -6.29 4.19 5.09
CA ASN A 77 -5.08 4.98 4.85
C ASN A 77 -4.91 5.37 3.37
N ASP A 78 -5.20 4.43 2.45
CA ASP A 78 -5.16 4.69 1.02
C ASP A 78 -6.23 5.71 0.59
N SER A 79 -7.45 5.61 1.13
CA SER A 79 -8.55 6.56 0.83
C SER A 79 -8.19 7.97 1.28
N LYS A 80 -7.68 8.14 2.50
CA LYS A 80 -7.19 9.44 3.02
C LYS A 80 -6.07 10.02 2.15
N ARG A 81 -5.12 9.17 1.71
CA ARG A 81 -4.02 9.58 0.82
C ARG A 81 -4.54 10.02 -0.55
N LYS A 82 -5.47 9.27 -1.14
CA LYS A 82 -6.12 9.61 -2.41
C LYS A 82 -6.89 10.93 -2.31
N GLU A 83 -7.63 11.14 -1.22
CA GLU A 83 -8.36 12.39 -1.00
C GLU A 83 -7.41 13.59 -0.90
N LYS A 84 -6.30 13.45 -0.16
CA LYS A 84 -5.26 14.48 -0.08
C LYS A 84 -4.63 14.76 -1.45
N MET A 85 -4.36 13.71 -2.23
CA MET A 85 -3.80 13.83 -3.58
C MET A 85 -4.76 14.56 -4.52
N LYS A 86 -6.06 14.22 -4.45
CA LYS A 86 -7.13 14.89 -5.19
C LYS A 86 -7.17 16.37 -4.85
N LYS A 87 -7.27 16.72 -3.56
CA LYS A 87 -7.26 18.12 -3.10
C LYS A 87 -6.06 18.90 -3.61
N TYR A 88 -4.86 18.29 -3.61
CA TYR A 88 -3.65 18.91 -4.12
C TYR A 88 -3.70 19.13 -5.64
N ALA A 89 -4.11 18.11 -6.40
CA ALA A 89 -4.22 18.17 -7.86
C ALA A 89 -5.27 19.20 -8.29
N ASP A 90 -6.45 19.18 -7.67
CA ASP A 90 -7.54 20.12 -7.92
C ASP A 90 -7.07 21.57 -7.66
N LYS A 91 -6.40 21.80 -6.53
CA LYS A 91 -5.83 23.13 -6.20
C LYS A 91 -4.78 23.56 -7.21
N ARG A 92 -3.86 22.67 -7.59
CA ARG A 92 -2.78 22.96 -8.55
C ARG A 92 -3.34 23.29 -9.94
N ASN A 93 -4.38 22.59 -10.37
CA ASN A 93 -4.98 22.74 -11.69
C ASN A 93 -6.15 23.73 -11.72
N GLN A 94 -6.45 24.40 -10.60
CA GLN A 94 -7.60 25.31 -10.45
C GLN A 94 -8.92 24.66 -10.87
N ALA A 95 -9.07 23.37 -10.56
CA ALA A 95 -10.26 22.61 -10.93
C ALA A 95 -11.49 23.22 -10.25
N LYS A 96 -12.50 23.54 -11.06
CA LYS A 96 -13.79 24.03 -10.58
C LYS A 96 -14.75 22.84 -10.50
N ASN A 97 -15.44 22.70 -9.37
CA ASN A 97 -16.51 21.71 -9.26
C ASN A 97 -17.67 22.16 -10.16
N ILE A 98 -17.90 21.42 -11.23
CA ILE A 98 -19.13 21.52 -12.02
C ILE A 98 -20.19 20.65 -11.35
N ASN A 99 -21.29 21.28 -10.92
CA ASN A 99 -22.43 20.58 -10.35
C ASN A 99 -23.23 19.96 -11.49
N LEU A 100 -22.81 18.78 -11.93
CA LEU A 100 -23.54 17.99 -12.91
C LEU A 100 -24.72 17.33 -12.20
N GLN A 101 -25.93 17.88 -12.39
CA GLN A 101 -27.16 17.16 -12.08
C GLN A 101 -27.28 15.98 -13.05
N ILE A 102 -26.91 14.79 -12.58
CA ILE A 102 -27.14 13.55 -13.30
C ILE A 102 -28.64 13.26 -13.20
N ASP A 103 -29.40 13.65 -14.23
CA ASP A 103 -30.80 13.26 -14.35
C ASP A 103 -30.88 11.73 -14.33
N SER A 104 -31.59 11.20 -13.32
CA SER A 104 -31.58 9.79 -12.93
C SER A 104 -32.34 8.88 -13.91
N LYS A 105 -32.56 9.32 -15.15
CA LYS A 105 -33.39 8.64 -16.16
C LYS A 105 -32.65 7.69 -17.09
N ARG A 106 -31.35 7.44 -16.89
CA ARG A 106 -30.64 6.37 -17.63
C ARG A 106 -29.98 5.39 -16.66
N LYS A 107 -30.73 4.34 -16.29
CA LYS A 107 -30.16 3.10 -15.74
C LYS A 107 -29.14 2.58 -16.76
N ILE A 108 -27.86 2.77 -16.50
CA ILE A 108 -26.82 1.97 -17.14
C ILE A 108 -26.83 0.63 -16.41
N SER A 109 -27.57 -0.34 -16.95
CA SER A 109 -27.52 -1.72 -16.49
C SER A 109 -26.11 -2.26 -16.75
N TYR A 110 -25.35 -2.49 -15.68
CA TYR A 110 -24.12 -3.29 -15.77
C TYR A 110 -24.53 -4.74 -16.03
N LEU A 111 -24.23 -5.26 -17.21
CA LEU A 111 -24.25 -6.70 -17.48
C LEU A 111 -22.87 -7.25 -17.05
N PRO A 112 -22.81 -8.17 -16.08
CA PRO A 112 -21.54 -8.81 -15.74
C PRO A 112 -21.12 -9.70 -16.91
N HIS A 113 -19.87 -9.52 -17.37
CA HIS A 113 -19.27 -10.34 -18.40
C HIS A 113 -19.10 -11.78 -17.89
N LEU A 114 -19.56 -12.74 -18.70
CA LEU A 114 -19.10 -14.13 -18.73
C LEU A 114 -17.59 -14.18 -18.99
#